data_AF-V6KX96-F1
#
_entry.id   AF-V6KX96-F1
#
_cell.length_a   1.000
_cell.length_b   1.000
_cell.length_c   1.000
_cell.angle_alpha   90.00
_cell.angle_beta   90.00
_cell.angle_gamma   90.00
#
_symmetry.space_group_name_H-M   'P 1'
#
loop_
_entity.id
_entity.type
_entity.pdbx_description
1 polymer ?
#
loop_
_entity_poly.entity_id
_entity_poly.type
_entity_poly.pdbx_seq_one_letter_code
_entity_poly.pdbx_strand_id
1 'polypeptide(L)'
;MELLTAAGPDFVKHLVAKGKKVFLDFKLFEIPNSVAGAVRAAGALGVSMVTVRSMGGAGILTAAVDVAGDFPELRILALTVVTGMTDAYLADTGVCVSTEQHVLRLARLAGKPVAMA
;
A
#
# COMPACT_ATOMS: atom_id res chain seq x y z
N MET A 1 -7.53 -6.05 -6.48
CA MET A 1 -7.08 -6.19 -7.88
C MET A 1 -8.18 -6.78 -8.75
N GLU A 2 -8.52 -8.06 -8.61
CA GLU A 2 -9.48 -8.78 -9.49
C GLU A 2 -10.80 -8.05 -9.74
N LEU A 3 -11.50 -7.65 -8.67
CA LEU A 3 -12.77 -6.93 -8.79
C LEU A 3 -12.62 -5.59 -9.54
N LEU A 4 -11.56 -4.84 -9.27
CA LEU A 4 -11.32 -3.56 -9.95
C LEU A 4 -10.95 -3.78 -11.42
N THR A 5 -10.21 -4.85 -11.73
CA THR A 5 -9.90 -5.24 -13.10
C THR A 5 -11.16 -5.64 -13.87
N ALA A 6 -12.07 -6.38 -13.23
CA ALA A 6 -13.28 -6.88 -13.86
C ALA A 6 -14.39 -5.82 -13.97
N ALA A 7 -14.57 -4.98 -12.95
CA ALA A 7 -15.73 -4.10 -12.80
C ALA A 7 -15.40 -2.60 -12.76
N GLY A 8 -14.12 -2.23 -12.69
CA GLY A 8 -13.69 -0.84 -12.61
C GLY A 8 -14.05 -0.14 -11.30
N PRO A 9 -13.76 1.17 -11.19
CA PRO A 9 -13.92 1.93 -9.95
C PRO A 9 -15.38 2.27 -9.61
N ASP A 10 -16.34 2.09 -10.52
CA ASP A 10 -17.72 2.49 -10.28
C ASP A 10 -18.38 1.67 -9.17
N PHE A 11 -17.98 0.41 -9.00
CA PHE A 11 -18.43 -0.40 -7.87
C PHE A 11 -17.93 0.15 -6.52
N VAL A 12 -16.71 0.70 -6.50
CA VAL A 12 -16.16 1.36 -5.30
C VAL A 12 -16.99 2.60 -4.95
N LYS A 13 -17.28 3.45 -5.93
CA LYS A 13 -18.13 4.63 -5.75
C LYS A 13 -19.50 4.25 -5.20
N HIS A 14 -20.09 3.18 -5.71
CA HIS A 14 -21.39 2.67 -5.23
C HIS A 14 -21.36 2.27 -3.75
N LEU A 15 -20.29 1.60 -3.30
CA LEU A 15 -20.13 1.22 -1.89
C LEU A 15 -19.93 2.44 -0.99
N VAL A 16 -19.11 3.39 -1.41
CA VAL A 16 -18.86 4.64 -0.68
C VAL A 16 -20.15 5.47 -0.56
N ALA A 17 -20.94 5.58 -1.64
CA ALA A 17 -22.23 6.28 -1.63
C ALA A 17 -23.26 5.65 -0.66
N LYS A 18 -23.09 4.36 -0.34
CA LYS A 18 -23.89 3.66 0.69
C LYS A 18 -23.32 3.80 2.12
N GLY A 19 -22.36 4.69 2.32
CA GLY A 19 -21.70 4.94 3.61
C GLY A 19 -20.81 3.78 4.08
N LYS A 20 -20.34 2.91 3.17
CA LYS A 20 -19.45 1.80 3.54
C LYS A 20 -18.00 2.26 3.56
N LYS A 21 -17.24 1.76 4.54
CA LYS A 21 -15.78 1.88 4.56
C LYS A 21 -15.18 0.89 3.56
N VAL A 22 -14.49 1.41 2.54
CA VAL A 22 -13.86 0.59 1.51
C VAL A 22 -12.36 0.50 1.75
N PHE A 23 -11.86 -0.73 1.77
CA PHE A 23 -10.44 -1.03 1.75
C PHE A 23 -10.03 -1.45 0.33
N LEU A 24 -9.22 -0.63 -0.34
CA LEU A 24 -8.64 -0.95 -1.64
C LEU A 24 -7.30 -1.66 -1.49
N ASP A 25 -7.35 -2.98 -1.61
CA ASP A 25 -6.15 -3.82 -1.59
C ASP A 25 -5.44 -3.86 -2.96
N PHE A 26 -4.75 -2.77 -3.30
CA PHE A 26 -3.97 -2.60 -4.53
C PHE A 26 -2.59 -3.21 -4.48
N LYS A 27 -2.01 -3.35 -3.28
CA LYS A 27 -0.65 -3.84 -3.08
C LYS A 27 0.38 -3.02 -3.90
N LEU A 28 0.24 -1.69 -3.88
CA LEU A 28 1.01 -0.77 -4.73
C LEU A 28 2.52 -1.01 -4.61
N PHE A 29 3.19 -1.15 -5.75
CA PHE A 29 4.63 -1.36 -5.83
C PHE A 29 5.15 -0.77 -7.16
N GLU A 30 5.50 0.51 -7.12
CA GLU A 30 5.88 1.32 -8.28
C GLU A 30 6.72 2.51 -7.78
N ILE A 31 7.23 3.37 -8.66
CA ILE A 31 7.99 4.57 -8.27
C ILE A 31 7.13 5.55 -7.45
N PRO A 32 7.75 6.40 -6.60
CA PRO A 32 7.03 7.24 -5.64
C PRO A 32 5.90 8.09 -6.24
N ASN A 33 6.14 8.70 -7.41
CA ASN A 33 5.16 9.56 -8.07
C ASN A 33 3.89 8.80 -8.51
N SER A 34 4.04 7.58 -9.03
CA SER A 34 2.88 6.77 -9.44
C SER A 34 2.11 6.27 -8.23
N VAL A 35 2.80 5.89 -7.15
CA VAL A 35 2.17 5.52 -5.87
C VAL A 35 1.37 6.70 -5.32
N ALA A 36 1.95 7.90 -5.28
CA ALA A 36 1.26 9.13 -4.91
C ALA A 36 0.01 9.38 -5.78
N GLY A 37 0.12 9.22 -7.10
CA GLY A 37 -1.02 9.33 -8.02
C GLY A 37 -2.14 8.33 -7.73
N ALA A 38 -1.79 7.06 -7.49
CA ALA A 38 -2.76 6.01 -7.17
C ALA A 38 -3.44 6.26 -5.81
N VAL A 39 -2.70 6.70 -4.79
CA VAL A 39 -3.24 7.06 -3.48
C VAL A 39 -4.18 8.27 -3.59
N ARG A 40 -3.80 9.30 -4.36
CA ARG A 40 -4.67 10.46 -4.63
C ARG A 40 -5.99 10.05 -5.27
N ALA A 41 -5.93 9.19 -6.28
CA ALA A 41 -7.11 8.68 -6.96
C ALA A 41 -8.01 7.87 -6.01
N ALA A 42 -7.41 7.05 -5.14
CA ALA A 42 -8.15 6.30 -4.13
C ALA A 42 -8.81 7.23 -3.08
N GLY A 43 -8.09 8.24 -2.59
CA GLY A 43 -8.64 9.25 -1.68
C GLY A 43 -9.81 10.00 -2.29
N ALA A 44 -9.70 10.41 -3.56
CA ALA A 44 -10.79 11.07 -4.29
C ALA A 44 -12.03 10.17 -4.50
N LEU A 45 -11.87 8.85 -4.49
CA LEU A 45 -12.99 7.90 -4.49
C LEU A 45 -13.68 7.77 -3.12
N GLY A 46 -13.12 8.34 -2.05
CA GLY A 46 -13.66 8.28 -0.69
C GLY A 46 -13.38 6.97 0.04
N VAL A 47 -12.32 6.24 -0.33
CA VAL A 47 -11.97 4.98 0.34
C VAL A 47 -11.26 5.24 1.67
N SER A 48 -11.36 4.29 2.60
CA SER A 48 -10.80 4.43 3.95
C SER A 48 -9.41 3.83 4.10
N MET A 49 -8.98 2.93 3.21
CA MET A 49 -7.67 2.29 3.31
C MET A 49 -7.12 1.86 1.96
N VAL A 50 -5.80 1.94 1.77
CA VAL A 50 -5.05 1.47 0.59
C VAL A 50 -3.79 0.72 1.01
N THR A 51 -3.41 -0.35 0.30
CA THR A 51 -2.15 -1.08 0.54
C THR A 51 -0.98 -0.62 -0.32
N VAL A 52 0.20 -0.54 0.29
CA VAL A 52 1.50 -0.23 -0.36
C VAL A 52 2.54 -1.24 0.11
N ARG A 53 3.40 -1.75 -0.79
CA ARG A 53 4.43 -2.76 -0.46
C ARG A 53 5.66 -2.09 0.14
N SER A 54 6.02 -2.39 1.39
CA SER A 54 7.25 -1.88 2.01
C SER A 54 8.53 -2.27 1.26
N MET A 55 8.48 -3.34 0.46
CA MET A 55 9.61 -3.78 -0.38
C MET A 55 10.09 -2.71 -1.37
N GLY A 56 9.27 -1.72 -1.73
CA GLY A 56 9.71 -0.60 -2.58
C GLY A 56 10.44 0.52 -1.84
N GLY A 57 10.72 0.36 -0.56
CA GLY A 57 11.56 1.28 0.19
C GLY A 57 10.81 2.46 0.82
N ALA A 58 11.56 3.30 1.55
CA ALA A 58 10.99 4.43 2.27
C ALA A 58 10.33 5.46 1.35
N GLY A 59 10.92 5.72 0.17
CA GLY A 59 10.43 6.76 -0.74
C GLY A 59 8.98 6.57 -1.18
N ILE A 60 8.56 5.32 -1.46
CA ILE A 60 7.19 5.04 -1.88
C ILE A 60 6.21 5.11 -0.71
N LEU A 61 6.66 4.76 0.51
CA LEU A 61 5.86 4.84 1.73
C LEU A 61 5.63 6.29 2.12
N THR A 62 6.68 7.12 2.07
CA THR A 62 6.61 8.57 2.27
C THR A 62 5.64 9.19 1.27
N ALA A 63 5.82 8.96 -0.03
CA ALA A 63 4.93 9.52 -1.05
C ALA A 63 3.46 9.10 -0.88
N ALA A 64 3.21 7.87 -0.41
CA ALA A 64 1.85 7.42 -0.10
C ALA A 64 1.25 8.14 1.12
N VAL A 65 2.02 8.26 2.20
CA VAL A 65 1.57 8.90 3.45
C VAL A 65 1.35 10.40 3.25
N ASP A 66 2.25 11.08 2.54
CA ASP A 66 2.16 12.52 2.28
C ASP A 66 0.85 12.86 1.57
N VAL A 67 0.53 12.16 0.48
CA VAL A 67 -0.73 12.36 -0.26
C VAL A 67 -1.96 11.90 0.52
N ALA A 68 -1.83 10.86 1.36
CA ALA A 68 -2.94 10.45 2.22
C ALA A 68 -3.29 11.54 3.25
N GLY A 69 -2.37 12.44 3.59
CA GLY A 69 -2.60 13.59 4.46
C GLY A 69 -3.69 14.54 3.93
N ASP A 70 -3.91 14.59 2.62
CA ASP A 70 -4.98 15.38 1.99
C ASP A 70 -6.39 14.79 2.26
N PHE A 71 -6.46 13.55 2.77
CA PHE A 71 -7.70 12.78 2.96
C PHE A 71 -7.77 12.23 4.40
N PRO A 72 -8.43 12.94 5.34
CA PRO A 72 -8.38 12.63 6.79
C PRO A 72 -8.77 11.19 7.19
N GLU A 73 -9.69 10.57 6.44
CA GLU A 73 -10.21 9.22 6.68
C GLU A 73 -9.39 8.12 5.98
N LEU A 74 -8.45 8.49 5.11
CA LEU A 74 -7.65 7.53 4.34
C LEU A 74 -6.45 7.05 5.15
N ARG A 75 -6.30 5.73 5.25
CA ARG A 75 -5.14 5.08 5.89
C ARG A 75 -4.30 4.31 4.88
N ILE A 76 -2.98 4.36 5.06
CA ILE A 76 -2.03 3.54 4.29
C ILE A 76 -1.69 2.31 5.12
N LEU A 77 -1.88 1.13 4.53
CA LEU A 77 -1.46 -0.14 5.10
C LEU A 77 -0.21 -0.65 4.37
N ALA A 78 0.92 -0.65 5.07
CA ALA A 78 2.16 -1.15 4.53
C ALA A 78 2.22 -2.68 4.60
N LEU A 79 2.41 -3.32 3.44
CA LEU A 79 2.55 -4.77 3.30
C LEU A 79 4.02 -5.17 3.38
N THR A 80 4.32 -6.16 4.21
CA THR A 80 5.68 -6.71 4.37
C THR A 80 5.94 -7.82 3.36
N VAL A 81 5.97 -9.08 3.80
CA VAL A 81 6.19 -10.26 2.95
C VAL A 81 4.85 -10.95 2.70
N VAL A 82 4.62 -11.35 1.45
CA VAL A 82 3.39 -12.05 1.07
C VAL A 82 3.37 -13.42 1.73
N THR A 83 2.23 -13.79 2.32
CA THR A 83 2.00 -15.13 2.85
C THR A 83 2.25 -16.18 1.76
N GLY A 84 3.15 -17.12 2.01
CA GLY A 84 3.56 -18.15 1.04
C GLY A 84 4.91 -17.88 0.37
N MET A 85 5.50 -16.70 0.53
CA MET A 85 6.93 -16.53 0.23
C MET A 85 7.77 -17.26 1.28
N THR A 86 8.72 -18.05 0.79
CA THR A 86 9.70 -18.78 1.59
C THR A 86 11.06 -18.11 1.51
N ASP A 87 11.99 -18.54 2.35
CA ASP A 87 13.39 -18.10 2.30
C ASP A 87 14.01 -18.32 0.90
N ALA A 88 13.63 -19.40 0.22
CA ALA A 88 14.09 -19.69 -1.15
C ALA A 88 13.56 -18.66 -2.16
N TYR A 89 12.28 -18.31 -2.11
CA TYR A 89 11.70 -17.30 -3.02
C TYR A 89 12.27 -15.90 -2.76
N LEU A 90 12.59 -15.59 -1.51
CA LEU A 90 13.26 -14.34 -1.16
C LEU A 90 14.70 -14.31 -1.69
N ALA A 91 15.41 -15.44 -1.63
CA ALA A 91 16.76 -15.57 -2.17
C ALA A 91 16.83 -15.31 -3.69
N ASP A 92 15.79 -15.68 -4.46
CA ASP A 92 15.70 -15.40 -5.91
C ASP A 92 15.80 -13.91 -6.26
N THR A 93 15.44 -13.03 -5.31
CA THR A 93 15.51 -11.57 -5.46
C THR A 93 16.66 -10.93 -4.67
N GLY A 94 17.60 -11.76 -4.19
CA GLY A 94 18.78 -11.30 -3.46
C GLY A 94 18.57 -11.02 -1.97
N VAL A 95 17.43 -11.44 -1.39
CA VAL A 95 17.19 -11.32 0.05
C VAL A 95 17.75 -12.54 0.77
N CYS A 96 18.94 -12.39 1.35
CA CYS A 96 19.68 -13.48 2.01
C CYS A 96 19.42 -13.61 3.53
N VAL A 97 18.27 -13.14 4.02
CA VAL A 97 17.84 -13.27 5.42
C VAL A 97 16.58 -14.12 5.51
N SER A 98 16.26 -14.67 6.68
CA SER A 98 15.03 -15.45 6.83
C SER A 98 13.80 -14.59 6.58
N THR A 99 12.70 -15.23 6.17
CA THR A 99 11.40 -14.59 5.92
C THR A 99 10.95 -13.78 7.13
N GLU A 100 11.09 -14.33 8.35
CA GLU A 100 10.75 -13.65 9.59
C GLU A 100 11.59 -12.38 9.80
N GLN A 101 12.91 -12.49 9.62
CA GLN A 101 13.81 -11.34 9.72
C GLN A 101 13.46 -10.25 8.70
N HIS A 102 13.08 -10.65 7.48
CA HIS A 102 12.68 -9.72 6.43
C HIS A 102 11.33 -9.05 6.75
N VAL A 103 10.35 -9.79 7.26
CA VAL A 103 9.07 -9.24 7.74
C VAL A 103 9.31 -8.14 8.77
N LEU A 104 10.13 -8.41 9.79
CA LEU A 104 10.44 -7.43 10.84
C LEU A 104 11.20 -6.22 10.28
N ARG A 105 12.11 -6.41 9.33
CA ARG A 105 12.83 -5.32 8.66
C ARG A 105 11.86 -4.39 7.91
N LEU A 106 10.95 -4.96 7.13
CA LEU A 106 9.96 -4.21 6.37
C LEU A 106 8.93 -3.52 7.28
N ALA A 107 8.52 -4.17 8.37
CA ALA A 107 7.63 -3.57 9.36
C ALA A 107 8.28 -2.35 10.05
N ARG A 108 9.55 -2.46 10.44
CA ARG A 108 10.31 -1.32 10.99
C ARG A 108 10.46 -0.19 9.98
N LEU A 109 10.69 -0.50 8.71
CA LEU A 109 10.73 0.49 7.63
C LEU A 109 9.40 1.25 7.53
N ALA A 110 8.28 0.54 7.59
CA ALA A 110 6.94 1.13 7.56
C ALA A 110 6.61 2.00 8.79
N GLY A 111 7.13 1.64 9.97
CA GLY A 111 6.93 2.39 11.20
C GLY A 111 7.87 3.59 11.39
N LYS A 112 8.78 3.86 10.43
CA LYS A 112 9.64 5.05 10.53
C LYS A 112 8.78 6.32 10.38
N PRO A 113 8.98 7.34 11.24
CA PRO A 113 8.33 8.63 11.06
C PRO A 113 8.68 9.18 9.68
N VAL A 114 7.67 9.56 8.91
CA VAL A 114 7.85 10.36 7.71
C VAL A 114 8.19 11.76 8.19
N ALA A 115 9.35 12.28 7.80
CA ALA A 115 9.72 13.65 8.14
C ALA A 115 8.74 14.59 7.43
N MET A 116 7.86 15.20 8.21
CA MET A 116 6.95 16.24 7.71
C MET A 116 7.83 17.45 7.34
N ALA A 117 7.88 17.78 6.05
CA ALA A 117 8.50 19.00 5.54
C ALA A 117 7.57 20.20 5.73
#